data_AF-A0A0G0VN88-F1
#
_entry.id   AF-A0A0G0VN88-F1
#
_cell.length_a   1.000
_cell.length_b   1.000
_cell.length_c   1.000
_cell.angle_alpha   90.00
_cell.angle_beta   90.00
_cell.angle_gamma   90.00
#
_symmetry.space_group_name_H-M   'P 1'
#
loop_
_entity.id
_entity.type
_entity.pdbx_description
1 polymer ?
#
loop_
_entity_poly.entity_id
_entity_poly.type
_entity_poly.pdbx_seq_one_letter_code
_entity_poly.pdbx_strand_id
1 'polypeptide(L)' 'MKLSKIMHVASVIVGSIAVITFSGAVFGSTNGMVFGITKNDALLCTGILVLFAIWGQVGAIHHMMLEKRGEVV' A
#
# COMPACT_ATOMS: atom_id res chain seq x y z
N MET A 1 -20.50 -7.84 10.99
CA MET A 1 -20.27 -6.38 10.82
C MET A 1 -20.48 -6.02 9.36
N LYS A 2 -20.91 -4.78 9.02
CA LYS A 2 -21.01 -4.34 7.62
C LYS A 2 -19.67 -4.59 6.91
N LEU A 3 -19.72 -5.05 5.65
CA LEU A 3 -18.53 -5.45 4.88
C LEU A 3 -17.48 -4.32 4.81
N SER A 4 -17.92 -3.06 4.76
CA SER A 4 -17.02 -1.90 4.78
C SER A 4 -16.19 -1.79 6.06
N LYS A 5 -16.74 -2.20 7.22
CA LYS A 5 -16.02 -2.15 8.50
C LYS A 5 -14.90 -3.17 8.55
N ILE A 6 -15.13 -4.36 7.98
CA ILE A 6 -14.12 -5.42 7.87
C ILE A 6 -13.01 -4.97 6.92
N MET A 7 -13.37 -4.40 5.77
CA MET A 7 -12.39 -3.86 4.82
C MET A 7 -11.55 -2.72 5.41
N HIS A 8 -12.16 -1.82 6.19
CA HIS A 8 -11.43 -0.74 6.83
C HIS A 8 -10.41 -1.27 7.86
N VAL A 9 -10.80 -2.21 8.71
CA VAL A 9 -9.87 -2.80 9.68
C VAL A 9 -8.77 -3.58 8.98
N ALA A 10 -9.10 -4.35 7.93
CA ALA A 10 -8.11 -5.08 7.15
C ALA A 10 -7.10 -4.13 6.48
N SER A 11 -7.53 -2.99 5.92
CA SER A 11 -6.61 -2.05 5.29
C SER A 11 -5.65 -1.39 6.29
N VAL A 12 -6.13 -1.06 7.50
CA VAL A 12 -5.27 -0.54 8.58
C VAL A 12 -4.22 -1.57 9.02
N ILE A 13 -4.61 -2.84 9.16
CA ILE A 13 -3.69 -3.91 9.55
C ILE A 13 -2.63 -4.12 8.46
N VAL A 14 -3.04 -4.24 7.20
CA VAL A 14 -2.11 -4.44 6.06
C VAL A 14 -1.16 -3.25 5.92
N GLY A 15 -1.67 -2.02 6.03
CA GLY A 15 -0.83 -0.82 6.00
C GLY A 15 0.20 -0.78 7.13
N SER A 16 -0.20 -1.18 8.35
CA SER A 16 0.70 -1.23 9.50
C SER A 16 1.82 -2.26 9.30
N ILE A 17 1.49 -3.45 8.79
CA ILE A 17 2.47 -4.50 8.46
C ILE A 17 3.46 -4.01 7.40
N ALA A 18 2.98 -3.29 6.39
CA ALA A 18 3.83 -2.74 5.33
C ALA A 18 4.86 -1.74 5.90
N VAL A 19 4.45 -0.83 6.80
CA VAL A 19 5.35 0.14 7.45
C VAL A 19 6.42 -0.55 8.29
N ILE A 20 6.04 -1.56 9.08
CA ILE A 20 6.98 -2.33 9.92
C ILE A 20 7.99 -3.06 9.04
N THR A 21 7.50 -3.72 7.98
CA THR A 21 8.35 -4.49 7.06
C THR A 21 9.32 -3.58 6.32
N PHE A 22 8.86 -2.43 5.82
CA PHE A 22 9.72 -1.45 5.17
C PHE A 22 10.77 -0.88 6.13
N SER A 23 10.39 -0.55 7.36
CA SER A 23 11.33 -0.06 8.37
C SER A 23 12.40 -1.11 8.69
N GLY A 24 12.01 -2.38 8.82
CA GLY A 24 12.94 -3.49 8.96
C GLY A 24 13.88 -3.65 7.76
N ALA A 25 13.36 -3.44 6.53
CA ALA A 25 14.15 -3.51 5.31
C ALA A 25 15.20 -2.39 5.20
N VAL A 26 14.84 -1.18 5.62
CA VAL A 26 15.72 -0.01 5.55
C VAL A 26 16.79 -0.04 6.65
N PHE A 27 16.38 -0.29 7.89
CA PHE A 27 17.23 -0.12 9.08
C PHE A 27 17.80 -1.42 9.66
N GLY A 28 17.17 -2.57 9.42
CA GLY A 28 17.52 -3.84 10.06
C GLY A 28 18.46 -4.75 9.26
N SER A 29 18.90 -4.34 8.07
CA SER A 29 19.66 -5.22 7.18
C SER A 29 21.16 -5.17 7.45
N THR A 30 21.69 -6.13 8.21
CA THR A 30 23.14 -6.26 8.50
C THR A 30 23.93 -6.92 7.36
N ASN A 31 23.28 -7.78 6.58
CA ASN A 31 23.88 -8.52 5.47
C ASN A 31 23.38 -8.06 4.08
N GLY A 32 22.68 -6.92 4.01
CA GLY A 32 22.04 -6.45 2.77
C GLY A 32 20.84 -7.31 2.32
N MET A 33 20.35 -8.21 3.18
CA MET A 33 19.17 -9.05 2.95
C MET A 33 18.07 -8.77 3.99
N VAL A 34 16.82 -9.00 3.60
CA VAL A 34 15.59 -8.80 4.40
C VAL A 34 14.69 -10.01 4.12
N PHE A 35 14.43 -10.85 5.12
CA PHE A 35 13.69 -12.12 4.94
C PHE A 35 14.23 -13.01 3.80
N GLY A 36 15.55 -13.00 3.56
CA GLY A 36 16.19 -13.78 2.48
C GLY A 36 16.14 -13.15 1.08
N ILE A 37 15.52 -11.97 0.94
CA ILE A 37 15.49 -11.17 -0.30
C ILE A 37 16.53 -10.05 -0.21
N THR A 38 17.16 -9.68 -1.32
CA THR A 38 18.11 -8.56 -1.32
C THR A 38 17.42 -7.24 -0.98
N LYS A 39 18.12 -6.36 -0.25
CA LYS A 39 17.60 -5.05 0.17
C LYS A 39 17.13 -4.23 -1.03
N ASN A 40 17.88 -4.25 -2.15
CA ASN A 40 17.52 -3.52 -3.36
C ASN A 40 16.21 -4.03 -3.97
N ASP A 41 16.03 -5.34 -4.04
CA ASP A 41 14.79 -5.94 -4.57
C ASP A 41 13.59 -5.61 -3.67
N ALA A 42 13.76 -5.72 -2.35
CA ALA A 42 12.73 -5.32 -1.38
C ALA A 42 12.34 -3.83 -1.47
N LEU A 43 13.31 -2.94 -1.70
CA LEU A 43 13.08 -1.51 -1.89
C LEU A 43 12.33 -1.22 -3.20
N LEU A 44 12.72 -1.86 -4.30
CA LEU A 44 12.06 -1.70 -5.60
C LEU A 44 10.62 -2.20 -5.55
N CYS A 45 10.39 -3.38 -4.97
CA CYS A 45 9.04 -3.93 -4.76
C CYS A 45 8.18 -2.96 -3.94
N THR A 46 8.72 -2.41 -2.85
CA THR A 46 8.00 -1.44 -2.03
C THR A 46 7.67 -0.17 -2.82
N GLY A 47 8.61 0.34 -3.62
CA GLY A 47 8.38 1.51 -4.48
C GLY A 47 7.22 1.30 -5.47
N ILE A 48 7.17 0.14 -6.11
CA ILE A 48 6.08 -0.22 -7.03
C ILE A 48 4.73 -0.32 -6.29
N LEU A 49 4.71 -0.94 -5.11
CA LEU A 49 3.49 -1.06 -4.30
C LEU A 49 2.98 0.31 -3.83
N VAL A 50 3.88 1.23 -3.47
CA VAL A 50 3.52 2.61 -3.12
C VAL A 50 2.93 3.34 -4.32
N LEU A 51 3.54 3.23 -5.50
CA LEU A 51 2.98 3.78 -6.74
C LEU A 51 1.58 3.24 -7.01
N PHE A 52 1.39 1.92 -6.89
CA PHE A 52 0.09 1.29 -7.10
C PHE A 52 -0.96 1.79 -6.11
N ALA A 53 -0.58 1.98 -4.84
CA ALA A 53 -1.46 2.53 -3.81
C ALA A 53 -1.86 3.99 -4.11
N ILE A 54 -0.91 4.83 -4.54
CA ILE A 54 -1.18 6.23 -4.91
C ILE A 54 -2.15 6.28 -6.10
N TRP A 55 -1.84 5.56 -7.18
CA TRP A 55 -2.70 5.54 -8.37
C TRP A 55 -4.09 4.97 -8.09
N GLY A 56 -4.18 3.94 -7.24
CA GLY A 56 -5.47 3.40 -6.79
C GLY A 56 -6.30 4.42 -6.01
N GLN A 57 -5.68 5.19 -5.12
CA GLN A 57 -6.37 6.27 -4.40
C GLN A 57 -6.79 7.40 -5.32
N VAL A 58 -5.92 7.83 -6.25
CA VAL A 58 -6.25 8.87 -7.24
C VAL A 58 -7.43 8.43 -8.11
N GLY A 59 -7.42 7.19 -8.60
CA GLY A 59 -8.53 6.62 -9.37
C GLY A 59 -9.83 6.58 -8.57
N ALA A 60 -9.78 6.14 -7.31
CA ALA A 60 -10.96 6.12 -6.44
C ALA A 60 -11.52 7.54 -6.20
N ILE A 61 -10.66 8.53 -5.94
CA ILE A 61 -11.07 9.93 -5.78
C ILE A 61 -11.67 10.48 -7.09
N HIS A 62 -11.06 10.15 -8.22
CA HIS A 62 -11.55 10.57 -9.53
C HIS A 62 -12.95 10.00 -9.81
N HIS A 63 -13.18 8.71 -9.60
CA HIS A 63 -14.50 8.10 -9.74
C HIS A 63 -15.54 8.71 -8.79
N MET A 64 -15.20 8.94 -7.51
CA MET A 64 -16.09 9.62 -6.56
C MET A 64 -16.41 11.07 -6.99
N MET A 65 -15.50 11.73 -7.71
CA MET A 65 -15.72 13.07 -8.26
C MET A 65 -16.71 13.04 -9.43
N LEU A 66 -16.56 12.08 -10.35
CA LEU A 66 -17.42 11.90 -11.52
C LEU A 66 -18.86 11.56 -11.07
N GLU A 67 -19.02 10.63 -10.12
CA GLU A 67 -20.33 10.30 -9.52
C GLU A 67 -21.03 11.52 -8.92
N LYS A 68 -20.30 12.41 -8.22
CA LYS A 68 -20.87 13.64 -7.63
C LYS A 68 -21.30 14.67 -8.68
N ARG A 69 -20.69 14.66 -9.86
CA ARG A 69 -21.03 15.57 -10.97
C ARG A 69 -22.15 15.02 -11.87
N GLY A 70 -22.63 13.80 -11.60
CA GLY A 70 -23.58 13.10 -12.47
C GLY A 70 -22.95 12.58 -13.76
N GLU A 71 -21.62 12.58 -13.84
CA GLU A 71 -20.89 11.98 -14.95
C GLU A 71 -20.77 10.47 -14.69
N VAL A 72 -21.42 9.66 -15.52
CA VAL A 72 -21.36 8.19 -15.44
C VAL A 72 -20.05 7.75 -16.08
N VAL A 73 -19.24 6.99 -15.34
CA VAL A 73 -17.99 6.37 -15.83
C VAL A 73 -18.26 5.03 -16.48
#